data_AF-A0A1E5LEM0-F1
#
_entry.id   AF-A0A1E5LEM0-F1
#
_cell.length_a   1.000
_cell.length_b   1.000
_cell.length_c   1.000
_cell.angle_alpha   90.00
_cell.angle_beta   90.00
_cell.angle_gamma   90.00
#
_symmetry.space_group_name_H-M   'P 1'
#
loop_
_entity.id
_entity.type
_entity.pdbx_description
1 polymer ?
#
loop_
_entity_poly.entity_id
_entity_poly.type
_entity_poly.pdbx_seq_one_letter_code
_entity_poly.pdbx_strand_id
1 'polypeptide(L)'
;MRKIGIFLAAVLLVTILICYSIEIKDKRLLDMKTTEHYIVQQNFEQMKYFNHNVALYIDGEIPLEAVDVGSTYLLNSYSQFVAQIFSQGLQESQDFKEIDYIWRYSYFNITINEDSTEEDLKKLQKIEAQFLEIENRINNEIEMLTEKIRNYWWAGNRYRSFS
;
A
#
# COMPACT_ATOMS: atom_id res chain seq x y z
N MET A 1 30.23 -4.38 -45.55
CA MET A 1 30.72 -4.08 -44.19
C MET A 1 30.11 -2.81 -43.59
N ARG A 2 30.19 -1.63 -44.22
CA ARG A 2 29.68 -0.35 -43.66
C ARG A 2 28.18 -0.35 -43.28
N LYS A 3 27.31 -0.98 -44.09
CA LYS A 3 25.86 -1.08 -43.83
C LYS A 3 25.51 -1.98 -42.63
N ILE A 4 26.30 -3.03 -42.39
CA ILE A 4 26.11 -3.95 -41.26
C ILE A 4 26.50 -3.25 -39.95
N GLY A 5 27.56 -2.44 -39.95
CA GLY A 5 27.95 -1.63 -38.78
C GLY A 5 26.90 -0.59 -38.39
N ILE A 6 26.29 0.10 -39.37
CA ILE A 6 25.19 1.05 -39.10
C ILE A 6 23.96 0.32 -38.55
N PHE A 7 23.62 -0.84 -39.12
CA PHE A 7 22.51 -1.65 -38.62
C PHE A 7 22.74 -2.11 -37.17
N LEU A 8 23.94 -2.62 -36.85
CA LEU A 8 24.29 -3.03 -35.48
C LEU A 8 24.25 -1.85 -34.50
N ALA A 9 24.74 -0.68 -34.91
CA ALA A 9 24.66 0.53 -34.09
C ALA A 9 23.21 0.98 -33.84
N ALA A 10 22.35 0.91 -34.86
CA ALA A 10 20.93 1.22 -34.74
C ALA A 10 20.20 0.25 -33.80
N VAL A 11 20.46 -1.05 -33.92
CA VAL A 11 19.90 -2.08 -33.03
C VAL A 11 20.34 -1.82 -31.59
N LEU A 12 21.64 -1.57 -31.36
CA LEU A 12 22.17 -1.28 -30.03
C LEU A 12 21.50 -0.04 -29.41
N LEU A 13 21.30 1.01 -30.19
CA LEU A 13 20.65 2.24 -29.72
C LEU A 13 19.17 2.01 -29.37
N VAL A 14 18.44 1.23 -30.17
CA VAL A 14 17.06 0.83 -29.86
C VAL A 14 17.01 -0.01 -28.58
N THR A 15 17.93 -0.96 -28.39
CA THR A 15 18.02 -1.77 -27.18
C THR A 15 18.25 -0.90 -25.93
N ILE A 16 19.16 0.08 -26.01
CA ILE A 16 19.42 1.02 -24.90
C ILE A 16 18.14 1.80 -24.54
N LEU A 17 17.42 2.32 -25.54
CA LEU A 17 16.18 3.06 -25.31
C LEU A 17 15.08 2.19 -24.68
N ILE A 18 14.96 0.93 -25.10
CA ILE A 18 14.00 -0.02 -24.52
C ILE A 18 14.35 -0.30 -23.06
N CYS A 19 15.62 -0.61 -22.75
CA CYS A 19 16.06 -0.86 -21.38
C CYS A 19 15.82 0.35 -20.48
N TYR A 20 16.15 1.55 -20.95
CA TYR A 20 15.92 2.80 -20.22
C TYR A 20 14.43 3.05 -19.93
N SER A 21 13.56 2.78 -20.92
CA SER A 21 12.11 2.94 -20.76
C SER A 21 11.52 1.96 -19.75
N ILE A 22 12.01 0.71 -19.71
CA ILE A 22 11.62 -0.30 -18.72
C ILE A 22 12.05 0.13 -17.32
N GLU A 23 13.28 0.62 -17.16
CA GLU A 23 13.79 1.06 -15.86
C GLU A 23 12.97 2.24 -15.29
N ILE A 24 12.65 3.23 -16.11
CA ILE A 24 11.80 4.36 -15.67
C ILE A 24 10.42 3.85 -15.25
N LYS A 25 9.84 2.93 -16.02
CA LYS A 25 8.53 2.36 -15.71
C LYS A 25 8.55 1.63 -14.36
N ASP A 26 9.55 0.77 -14.15
CA ASP A 26 9.67 0.00 -12.90
C ASP A 26 9.94 0.92 -11.69
N LYS A 27 10.76 1.98 -11.84
CA LYS A 27 10.98 2.98 -10.80
C LYS A 27 9.71 3.75 -10.44
N ARG A 28 8.96 4.21 -11.45
CA ARG A 28 7.67 4.88 -11.21
C ARG A 28 6.68 3.96 -10.49
N LEU A 29 6.64 2.69 -10.88
CA LEU A 29 5.78 1.71 -10.21
C LEU A 29 6.21 1.47 -8.76
N LEU A 30 7.53 1.39 -8.50
CA LEU A 30 8.06 1.30 -7.14
C LEU A 30 7.64 2.53 -6.32
N ASP A 31 7.84 3.74 -6.83
CA ASP A 31 7.45 4.99 -6.14
C ASP A 31 5.95 5.01 -5.81
N MET A 32 5.10 4.58 -6.76
CA MET A 32 3.65 4.47 -6.55
C MET A 32 3.32 3.47 -5.44
N LYS A 33 3.93 2.28 -5.46
CA LYS A 33 3.68 1.23 -4.46
C LYS A 33 4.20 1.60 -3.08
N THR A 34 5.37 2.24 -3.01
CA THR A 34 5.91 2.80 -1.76
C THR A 34 4.98 3.87 -1.20
N THR A 35 4.45 4.76 -2.04
CA THR A 35 3.48 5.78 -1.61
C THR A 35 2.19 5.14 -1.10
N GLU A 36 1.66 4.15 -1.83
CA GLU A 36 0.50 3.37 -1.42
C GLU A 36 0.72 2.70 -0.06
N HIS A 37 1.88 2.06 0.15
CA HIS A 37 2.22 1.43 1.43
C HIS A 37 2.17 2.43 2.59
N TYR A 38 2.77 3.61 2.45
CA TYR A 38 2.74 4.62 3.51
C TYR A 38 1.31 5.08 3.85
N ILE A 39 0.48 5.30 2.84
CA ILE A 39 -0.92 5.73 3.03
C ILE A 39 -1.73 4.62 3.72
N VAL A 40 -1.58 3.37 3.28
CA VAL A 40 -2.27 2.20 3.87
C VAL A 40 -1.82 1.96 5.30
N GLN A 41 -0.51 2.00 5.56
CA GLN A 41 0.07 1.80 6.89
C GLN A 41 -0.44 2.85 7.89
N GLN A 42 -0.49 4.12 7.49
CA GLN A 42 -1.02 5.18 8.36
C GLN A 42 -2.47 4.91 8.76
N ASN A 43 -3.32 4.53 7.80
CA ASN A 43 -4.71 4.20 8.08
C ASN A 43 -4.84 2.94 8.98
N PHE A 44 -4.01 1.94 8.74
CA PHE A 44 -3.98 0.70 9.52
C PHE A 44 -3.64 0.95 11.00
N GLU A 45 -2.66 1.81 11.29
CA GLU A 45 -2.31 2.16 12.67
C GLU A 45 -3.44 2.91 13.40
N GLN A 46 -4.20 3.77 12.70
CA GLN A 46 -5.38 4.40 13.30
C GLN A 46 -6.47 3.37 13.62
N MET A 47 -6.63 2.37 12.76
CA MET A 47 -7.59 1.29 12.95
C MET A 47 -7.22 0.42 14.17
N LYS A 48 -5.94 0.06 14.32
CA LYS A 48 -5.44 -0.67 15.49
C LYS A 48 -5.66 0.10 16.78
N TYR A 49 -5.38 1.41 16.76
CA TYR A 49 -5.60 2.28 17.90
C TYR A 49 -7.08 2.30 18.31
N PHE A 50 -8.00 2.42 17.36
CA PHE A 50 -9.43 2.35 17.65
C PHE A 50 -9.86 0.98 18.20
N ASN A 51 -9.44 -0.11 17.55
CA ASN A 51 -9.74 -1.46 18.02
C ASN A 51 -9.28 -1.70 19.47
N HIS A 52 -8.11 -1.16 19.82
CA HIS A 52 -7.58 -1.20 21.18
C HIS A 52 -8.49 -0.45 22.17
N ASN A 53 -8.97 0.76 21.81
CA ASN A 53 -9.91 1.49 22.65
C ASN A 53 -11.23 0.73 22.84
N VAL A 54 -11.76 0.08 21.80
CA VAL A 54 -12.96 -0.76 21.93
C VAL A 54 -12.73 -1.91 22.91
N ALA A 55 -11.57 -2.56 22.85
CA ALA A 55 -11.22 -3.62 23.81
C ALA A 55 -11.18 -3.10 25.25
N LEU A 56 -10.50 -1.97 25.48
CA LEU A 56 -10.42 -1.34 26.80
C LEU A 56 -11.80 -0.92 27.34
N TYR A 57 -12.71 -0.49 26.47
CA TYR A 57 -14.08 -0.15 26.85
C TYR A 57 -14.87 -1.39 27.29
N ILE A 58 -14.76 -2.48 26.53
CA ILE A 58 -15.40 -3.77 26.88
C ILE A 58 -14.89 -4.30 28.22
N ASP A 59 -13.59 -4.12 28.48
CA ASP A 59 -12.97 -4.51 29.75
C ASP A 59 -13.29 -3.52 30.91
N GLY A 60 -14.00 -2.43 30.62
CA GLY A 60 -14.41 -1.42 31.61
C GLY A 60 -13.28 -0.49 32.07
N GLU A 61 -12.17 -0.45 31.34
CA GLU A 61 -10.99 0.37 31.67
C GLU A 61 -11.13 1.84 31.21
N ILE A 62 -11.89 2.08 30.14
CA ILE A 62 -12.15 3.43 29.61
C ILE A 62 -13.67 3.67 29.45
N PRO A 63 -14.12 4.93 29.53
CA PRO A 63 -15.53 5.25 29.35
C PRO A 63 -15.93 5.30 27.87
N LEU A 64 -17.23 5.25 27.58
CA LEU A 64 -17.77 5.24 26.22
C LEU A 64 -17.33 6.48 25.41
N GLU A 65 -17.20 7.64 26.05
CA GLU A 65 -16.79 8.88 25.39
C GLU A 65 -15.39 8.77 24.75
N ALA A 66 -14.50 7.92 25.29
CA ALA A 66 -13.19 7.68 24.70
C ALA A 66 -13.29 6.87 23.39
N VAL A 67 -14.24 5.95 23.30
CA VAL A 67 -14.56 5.20 22.08
C VAL A 67 -15.19 6.12 21.03
N ASP A 68 -16.11 7.00 21.43
CA ASP A 68 -16.76 7.97 20.54
C ASP A 68 -15.77 8.98 19.93
N VAL A 69 -14.84 9.49 20.74
CA VAL A 69 -13.75 10.33 20.24
C VAL A 69 -12.89 9.52 19.26
N GLY A 70 -12.56 8.27 19.61
CA GLY A 70 -11.82 7.35 18.75
C GLY A 70 -12.49 7.11 17.39
N SER A 71 -13.80 6.87 17.37
CA SER A 71 -14.57 6.65 16.13
C SER A 71 -14.54 7.88 15.24
N THR A 72 -14.68 9.08 15.82
CA THR A 72 -14.58 10.35 15.09
C THR A 72 -13.21 10.54 14.45
N TYR A 73 -12.12 10.30 15.19
CA TYR A 73 -10.76 10.39 14.66
C TYR A 73 -10.53 9.41 13.52
N LEU A 74 -11.05 8.21 13.66
CA LEU A 74 -10.90 7.14 12.70
C LEU A 74 -11.66 7.41 11.40
N LEU A 75 -12.89 7.94 11.46
CA LEU A 75 -13.64 8.39 10.29
C LEU A 75 -12.92 9.52 9.53
N ASN A 76 -12.31 10.44 10.27
CA ASN A 76 -11.47 11.50 9.69
C ASN A 76 -10.20 10.93 9.05
N SER A 77 -9.53 9.98 9.71
CA SER A 77 -8.37 9.27 9.17
C SER A 77 -8.70 8.60 7.84
N TYR A 78 -9.83 7.89 7.77
CA TYR A 78 -10.25 7.25 6.54
C TYR A 78 -10.56 8.27 5.43
N SER A 79 -11.17 9.41 5.77
CA SER A 79 -11.39 10.50 4.81
C SER A 79 -10.07 11.06 4.26
N GLN A 80 -9.05 11.19 5.10
CA GLN A 80 -7.70 11.59 4.70
C GLN A 80 -7.02 10.52 3.83
N PHE A 81 -7.16 9.24 4.18
CA PHE A 81 -6.69 8.11 3.39
C PHE A 81 -7.26 8.17 1.96
N VAL A 82 -8.58 8.34 1.80
CA VAL A 82 -9.21 8.47 0.48
C VAL A 82 -8.68 9.69 -0.26
N ALA A 83 -8.58 10.86 0.39
CA ALA A 83 -8.06 12.06 -0.24
C ALA A 83 -6.61 11.88 -0.74
N GLN A 84 -5.75 11.22 0.06
CA GLN A 84 -4.38 10.92 -0.31
C GLN A 84 -4.30 9.99 -1.51
N ILE A 85 -5.05 8.89 -1.52
CA ILE A 85 -5.12 7.95 -2.66
C ILE A 85 -5.47 8.68 -3.96
N PHE A 86 -6.51 9.51 -3.95
CA PHE A 86 -6.93 10.26 -5.13
C PHE A 86 -5.90 11.30 -5.56
N SER A 87 -5.28 12.00 -4.61
CA SER A 87 -4.23 13.01 -4.92
C SER A 87 -3.00 12.40 -5.60
N GLN A 88 -2.73 11.11 -5.32
CA GLN A 88 -1.60 10.36 -5.89
C GLN A 88 -1.99 9.59 -7.16
N GLY A 89 -3.24 9.68 -7.62
CA GLY A 89 -3.73 8.95 -8.79
C GLY A 89 -3.82 7.44 -8.59
N LEU A 90 -3.98 6.99 -7.34
CA LEU A 90 -3.99 5.58 -6.95
C LEU A 90 -5.40 4.96 -6.89
N GLN A 91 -6.44 5.67 -7.31
CA GLN A 91 -7.84 5.22 -7.20
C GLN A 91 -8.15 3.91 -7.96
N GLU A 92 -7.31 3.55 -8.94
CA GLU A 92 -7.47 2.28 -9.67
C GLU A 92 -6.76 1.10 -9.00
N SER A 93 -6.00 1.33 -7.92
CA SER A 93 -5.33 0.27 -7.20
C SER A 93 -6.32 -0.76 -6.66
N GLN A 94 -5.97 -2.03 -6.83
CA GLN A 94 -6.76 -3.14 -6.30
C GLN A 94 -6.72 -3.16 -4.77
N ASP A 95 -5.58 -2.83 -4.16
CA ASP A 95 -5.43 -2.78 -2.71
C ASP A 95 -6.32 -1.69 -2.10
N PHE A 96 -6.36 -0.50 -2.72
CA PHE A 96 -7.30 0.55 -2.35
C PHE A 96 -8.76 0.08 -2.46
N LYS A 97 -9.16 -0.52 -3.58
CA LYS A 97 -10.55 -0.99 -3.79
C LYS A 97 -10.97 -2.02 -2.74
N GLU A 98 -10.05 -2.90 -2.35
CA GLU A 98 -10.29 -3.89 -1.30
C GLU A 98 -10.43 -3.21 0.08
N ILE A 99 -9.54 -2.28 0.41
CA ILE A 99 -9.62 -1.48 1.65
C ILE A 99 -10.92 -0.67 1.71
N ASP A 100 -11.28 0.04 0.63
CA ASP A 100 -12.51 0.84 0.54
C ASP A 100 -13.76 -0.03 0.74
N TYR A 101 -13.75 -1.24 0.15
CA TYR A 101 -14.83 -2.21 0.34
C TYR A 101 -14.93 -2.67 1.80
N ILE A 102 -13.83 -3.15 2.40
CA ILE A 102 -13.83 -3.63 3.79
C ILE A 102 -14.27 -2.51 4.73
N TRP A 103 -13.76 -1.30 4.51
CA TRP A 103 -14.13 -0.14 5.30
C TRP A 103 -15.62 0.16 5.25
N ARG A 104 -16.17 0.36 4.05
CA ARG A 104 -17.57 0.80 3.86
C ARG A 104 -18.58 -0.24 4.31
N TYR A 105 -18.31 -1.52 4.07
CA TYR A 105 -19.31 -2.58 4.25
C TYR A 105 -19.17 -3.33 5.57
N SER A 106 -17.96 -3.45 6.10
CA SER A 106 -17.71 -4.23 7.32
C SER A 106 -17.42 -3.34 8.53
N TYR A 107 -16.53 -2.37 8.34
CA TYR A 107 -15.95 -1.65 9.47
C TYR A 107 -16.79 -0.43 9.88
N PHE A 108 -17.30 0.34 8.92
CA PHE A 108 -18.11 1.53 9.15
C PHE A 108 -19.32 1.27 10.06
N ASN A 109 -20.06 0.20 9.79
CA ASN A 109 -21.25 -0.17 10.56
C ASN A 109 -20.96 -0.48 12.03
N ILE A 110 -19.74 -0.97 12.34
CA ILE A 110 -19.32 -1.23 13.71
C ILE A 110 -18.92 0.08 14.39
N THR A 111 -18.20 0.95 13.67
CA THR A 111 -17.67 2.21 14.23
C THR A 111 -18.71 3.26 14.58
N ILE A 112 -19.89 3.20 13.96
CA ILE A 112 -20.98 4.16 14.20
C ILE A 112 -22.02 3.65 15.21
N ASN A 113 -21.84 2.44 15.74
CA ASN A 113 -22.80 1.83 16.65
C ASN A 113 -22.47 2.28 18.09
N GLU A 114 -23.46 2.80 18.81
CA GLU A 114 -23.28 3.40 20.14
C GLU A 114 -22.93 2.34 21.22
N ASP A 115 -23.30 1.08 21.00
CA ASP A 115 -23.00 -0.04 21.89
C ASP A 115 -22.07 -1.06 21.23
N SER A 116 -20.76 -0.95 21.52
CA SER A 116 -19.77 -1.95 21.10
C SER A 116 -19.83 -3.20 21.98
N THR A 117 -19.93 -4.37 21.35
CA THR A 117 -19.99 -5.67 22.05
C THR A 117 -18.71 -6.51 21.85
N GLU A 118 -18.53 -7.57 22.65
CA GLU A 118 -17.43 -8.53 22.46
C GLU A 118 -17.46 -9.19 21.07
N GLU A 119 -18.65 -9.39 20.51
CA GLU A 119 -18.82 -9.91 19.15
C GLU A 119 -18.35 -8.89 18.11
N ASP A 120 -18.54 -7.59 18.36
CA ASP A 120 -18.03 -6.54 17.49
C ASP A 120 -16.51 -6.44 17.57
N LEU A 121 -15.92 -6.60 18.75
CA LEU A 121 -14.46 -6.69 18.90
C LEU A 121 -13.88 -7.84 18.08
N LYS A 122 -14.51 -9.02 18.07
CA LYS A 122 -14.07 -10.16 17.24
C LYS A 122 -14.13 -9.82 15.74
N LYS A 123 -15.17 -9.12 15.29
CA LYS A 123 -15.25 -8.64 13.90
C LYS A 123 -14.16 -7.62 13.58
N LEU A 124 -13.90 -6.67 14.48
CA LEU A 124 -12.87 -5.66 14.34
C LEU A 124 -11.47 -6.29 14.22
N GLN A 125 -11.16 -7.28 15.07
CA GLN A 125 -9.91 -8.04 15.01
C GLN A 125 -9.77 -8.83 13.70
N LYS A 126 -10.87 -9.39 13.20
CA LYS A 126 -10.87 -10.06 11.89
C LYS A 126 -10.59 -9.08 10.76
N ILE A 127 -11.18 -7.88 10.80
CA ILE A 127 -10.92 -6.84 9.81
C ILE A 127 -9.47 -6.35 9.91
N GLU A 128 -8.93 -6.22 11.11
CA GLU A 128 -7.52 -5.91 11.34
C GLU A 128 -6.58 -6.92 10.66
N ALA A 129 -6.85 -8.21 10.81
CA ALA A 129 -6.09 -9.25 10.11
C ALA A 129 -6.18 -9.12 8.58
N GLN A 130 -7.35 -8.76 8.03
CA GLN A 130 -7.51 -8.54 6.59
C GLN A 130 -6.70 -7.34 6.09
N PHE A 131 -6.68 -6.23 6.83
CA PHE A 131 -5.84 -5.08 6.47
C PHE A 131 -4.35 -5.43 6.53
N LEU A 132 -3.93 -6.21 7.53
CA LEU A 132 -2.54 -6.67 7.64
C LEU A 132 -2.15 -7.56 6.45
N GLU A 133 -3.04 -8.40 5.95
CA GLU A 133 -2.80 -9.17 4.71
C GLU A 133 -2.57 -8.27 3.50
N ILE A 134 -3.34 -7.20 3.36
CA ILE A 134 -3.19 -6.21 2.29
C ILE A 134 -1.87 -5.45 2.42
N GLU A 135 -1.52 -4.99 3.63
CA GLU A 135 -0.24 -4.32 3.90
C GLU A 135 0.96 -5.22 3.53
N ASN A 136 0.94 -6.47 3.97
CA ASN A 136 1.99 -7.45 3.65
C ASN A 136 2.10 -7.69 2.14
N ARG A 137 0.97 -7.74 1.42
CA ARG A 137 0.95 -7.89 -0.03
C ARG A 137 1.64 -6.72 -0.72
N ILE A 138 1.32 -5.48 -0.32
CA ILE A 138 1.97 -4.27 -0.87
C ILE A 138 3.47 -4.30 -0.56
N ASN A 139 3.88 -4.67 0.66
CA ASN A 139 5.29 -4.75 1.03
C ASN A 139 6.05 -5.79 0.17
N ASN A 140 5.46 -6.97 -0.04
CA ASN A 140 6.05 -7.99 -0.92
C ASN A 140 6.23 -7.49 -2.36
N GLU A 141 5.27 -6.71 -2.89
CA GLU A 141 5.39 -6.09 -4.22
C GLU A 141 6.54 -5.08 -4.28
N ILE A 142 6.71 -4.25 -3.24
CA ILE A 142 7.84 -3.31 -3.11
C ILE A 142 9.18 -4.05 -3.10
N GLU A 143 9.29 -5.11 -2.31
CA GLU A 143 10.50 -5.93 -2.21
C GLU A 143 10.86 -6.56 -3.56
N MET A 144 9.88 -7.15 -4.25
CA MET A 144 10.06 -7.72 -5.58
C MET A 144 10.50 -6.68 -6.62
N LEU A 145 9.88 -5.49 -6.64
CA LEU A 145 10.25 -4.40 -7.56
C LEU A 145 11.66 -3.87 -7.26
N THR A 146 12.00 -3.74 -5.98
CA THR A 146 13.33 -3.32 -5.53
C THR A 146 14.40 -4.33 -6.00
N GLU A 147 14.13 -5.62 -5.81
CA GLU A 147 15.04 -6.67 -6.27
C GLU A 147 15.16 -6.70 -7.80
N LYS A 148 14.04 -6.55 -8.53
CA LYS A 148 14.02 -6.49 -9.99
C LYS A 148 14.89 -5.34 -10.51
N ILE A 149 14.70 -4.13 -9.99
CA ILE A 149 15.50 -2.94 -10.35
C ILE A 149 16.97 -3.18 -10.01
N ARG A 150 17.28 -3.68 -8.80
CA ARG A 150 18.65 -4.02 -8.40
C ARG A 150 19.28 -4.99 -9.39
N ASN A 151 18.60 -6.08 -9.74
CA ASN A 151 19.13 -7.10 -10.64
C ASN A 151 19.40 -6.57 -12.06
N TYR A 152 18.61 -5.62 -12.58
CA TYR A 152 18.94 -4.91 -13.83
C TYR A 152 20.29 -4.17 -13.74
N TRP A 153 20.56 -3.48 -12.63
CA TRP A 153 21.82 -2.77 -12.40
C TRP A 153 23.02 -3.72 -12.26
N TRP A 154 22.87 -4.84 -11.55
CA TRP A 154 23.95 -5.82 -11.39
C TRP A 154 24.18 -6.68 -12.64
N ALA A 155 23.14 -6.95 -13.44
CA ALA A 155 23.32 -7.58 -14.76
C ALA A 155 24.06 -6.64 -15.72
N GLY A 156 23.76 -5.33 -15.72
CA GLY A 156 24.50 -4.34 -16.50
C GLY A 156 25.95 -4.14 -16.05
N ASN A 157 26.22 -4.21 -14.74
CA ASN A 157 27.57 -4.04 -14.19
C ASN A 157 28.46 -5.29 -14.30
N ARG A 158 27.90 -6.50 -14.35
CA ARG A 158 28.67 -7.74 -14.56
C ARG A 158 29.37 -7.80 -15.94
N TYR A 159 28.89 -7.06 -16.93
CA TYR A 159 29.53 -6.96 -18.25
C TYR A 159 30.58 -5.84 -18.36
N ARG A 160 30.65 -4.92 -17.39
CA ARG A 160 31.66 -3.84 -17.35
C ARG A 160 32.95 -4.21 -16.63
N SER A 161 32.95 -5.27 -15.82
CA SER A 161 34.13 -5.72 -15.05
C SER A 161 35.01 -6.74 -15.78
N PHE A 162 34.72 -7.06 -17.05
CA PHE A 162 35.50 -7.98 -17.88
C PHE A 162 36.03 -7.35 -19.18
N SER A 163 36.01 -6.02 -19.30
CA SER A 163 36.63 -5.26 -20.40
C SER A 163 37.84 -4.47 -19.93
#